data_AF-A0A398BIR7-F1
#
_entry.id   AF-A0A398BIR7-F1
#
_cell.length_a   1.000
_cell.length_b   1.000
_cell.length_c   1.000
_cell.angle_alpha   90.00
_cell.angle_beta   90.00
_cell.angle_gamma   90.00
#
_symmetry.space_group_name_H-M   'P 1'
#
loop_
_entity.id
_entity.type
_entity.pdbx_description
1 polymer ?
#
loop_
_entity_poly.entity_id
_entity_poly.type
_entity_poly.pdbx_seq_one_letter_code
_entity_poly.pdbx_strand_id
1 'polypeptide(L)'
;MTNCTKILTCVLTFMLVCSGFPVLSHAETIQSSSDKAIVLSENEELVPVLKEETANSEILTSIPNQSEVYVLHTGTSYTYISFTDPLTDKEITGYIQNSLISVPETADPDSINTKMNEESLDSALEETRTPNETTSSETKTKALAAEQQTESEVIAEQVPSSSESETIEAPAPTMRGLVVQDSTNVYAQAEGNADVLKSYPEGSILKYASFNDDWYICKVYVNGVATTSFINKEDVETIDSEQMTLTGIANDELSVYSKATTNSNVLKSYVQGSVLKYKTFSSEWYEATIYSSGKAVKGYISTTDVEDSVTPQESLSGVTPTKVSVYAKASTSSKKLKSYSSGTTLKYKTFTSEWYVATVYVSGIATKGYIKKSDMEAKGTTYYVYGASSLNIREGAGTNYDIVTAVRKGQAVTLFETKGNWGRIETSSGITGWASLSYLTKTKPSQGLEDRVIVIDAGHGGKDPGAYYIEKNLTLQTAKQLQTLLKKAGAKVVMTRSTDTYLTLAQRVAVSHNNKADAFVSLHYNSSSSSSAKGIETFYWATNVNEKTLAQYVQAEVVKQTGLSNRGVRTGNFHVIRENKKPAILVELGFLSNTTERNKVSTEAYQYKSAVGIYKGLEKYFD
;
A
#
# COMPACT_ATOMS: atom_id res chain seq x y z
N MET A 1 -36.04 -22.81 59.60
CA MET A 1 -36.87 -24.02 59.46
C MET A 1 -36.09 -25.03 58.64
N THR A 2 -36.02 -26.28 59.10
CA THR A 2 -35.95 -27.55 58.33
C THR A 2 -35.30 -27.52 56.93
N ASN A 3 -34.11 -28.10 56.62
CA ASN A 3 -33.32 -29.24 57.15
C ASN A 3 -33.73 -30.65 56.64
N CYS A 4 -32.90 -31.22 55.75
CA CYS A 4 -32.72 -32.63 55.33
C CYS A 4 -31.46 -32.61 54.42
N THR A 5 -30.22 -33.06 54.73
CA THR A 5 -29.66 -34.25 55.42
C THR A 5 -30.12 -35.60 54.84
N LYS A 6 -29.29 -36.67 54.73
CA LYS A 6 -27.93 -37.04 55.24
C LYS A 6 -27.09 -37.67 54.06
N ILE A 7 -25.97 -38.43 54.10
CA ILE A 7 -25.09 -39.19 55.05
C ILE A 7 -23.68 -39.31 54.34
N LEU A 8 -22.43 -39.45 54.86
CA LEU A 8 -21.71 -40.04 56.03
C LEU A 8 -21.18 -41.50 55.79
N THR A 9 -19.93 -41.99 56.00
CA THR A 9 -18.52 -41.52 56.22
C THR A 9 -17.56 -42.77 56.20
N CYS A 10 -16.22 -42.63 56.37
CA CYS A 10 -15.13 -43.65 56.56
C CYS A 10 -14.37 -44.10 55.27
N VAL A 11 -13.03 -44.15 55.11
CA VAL A 11 -11.77 -44.12 55.95
C VAL A 11 -11.18 -45.51 56.31
N LEU A 12 -9.83 -45.63 56.39
CA LEU A 12 -8.93 -46.79 56.69
C LEU A 12 -8.62 -47.73 55.49
N THR A 13 -7.41 -48.32 55.24
CA THR A 13 -6.05 -48.23 55.89
C THR A 13 -4.89 -48.77 55.00
N PHE A 14 -3.62 -48.35 55.28
CA PHE A 14 -2.31 -49.10 55.18
C PHE A 14 -1.87 -49.78 53.84
N MET A 15 -0.61 -50.22 53.63
CA MET A 15 0.75 -49.70 53.92
C MET A 15 1.82 -50.63 53.27
N LEU A 16 3.00 -50.09 52.93
CA LEU A 16 4.23 -50.82 52.51
C LEU A 16 4.08 -51.64 51.18
N VAL A 17 5.15 -52.01 50.47
CA VAL A 17 6.57 -52.22 50.83
C VAL A 17 7.53 -51.34 50.00
N CYS A 18 8.62 -50.89 50.63
CA CYS A 18 9.79 -50.29 49.96
C CYS A 18 11.03 -51.20 50.14
N SER A 19 11.68 -51.65 49.06
CA SER A 19 13.08 -52.09 49.05
C SER A 19 13.55 -52.52 47.65
N GLY A 20 14.71 -52.05 47.18
CA GLY A 20 15.40 -52.65 46.01
C GLY A 20 15.95 -51.64 44.99
N PHE A 21 17.26 -51.39 45.05
CA PHE A 21 18.07 -50.78 43.99
C PHE A 21 18.39 -51.81 42.87
N PRO A 22 18.89 -51.43 41.68
CA PRO A 22 19.44 -50.11 41.31
C PRO A 22 18.85 -49.46 40.04
N VAL A 23 19.27 -48.22 39.82
CA VAL A 23 19.25 -47.56 38.50
C VAL A 23 20.11 -48.38 37.52
N LEU A 24 19.58 -48.70 36.35
CA LEU A 24 20.39 -49.04 35.18
C LEU A 24 20.08 -48.04 34.06
N SER A 25 20.76 -46.89 34.11
CA SER A 25 20.61 -45.81 33.15
C SER A 25 21.28 -46.16 31.83
N HIS A 26 20.54 -46.79 30.93
CA HIS A 26 20.77 -46.65 29.49
C HIS A 26 19.80 -45.60 28.96
N ALA A 27 20.03 -44.36 29.37
CA ALA A 27 19.70 -43.24 28.51
C ALA A 27 20.71 -43.28 27.37
N GLU A 28 20.34 -43.89 26.25
CA GLU A 28 21.01 -43.58 24.99
C GLU A 28 20.80 -42.09 24.76
N THR A 29 21.91 -41.34 24.77
CA THR A 29 21.90 -39.92 24.43
C THR A 29 21.60 -39.82 22.93
N ILE A 30 20.32 -39.81 22.56
CA ILE A 30 19.88 -39.59 21.18
C ILE A 30 20.35 -38.19 20.79
N GLN A 31 21.47 -38.17 20.06
CA GLN A 31 22.12 -36.97 19.56
C GLN A 31 21.22 -36.39 18.47
N SER A 32 20.53 -35.29 18.77
CA SER A 32 19.44 -34.75 17.96
C SER A 32 19.93 -34.08 16.67
N SER A 33 20.23 -34.88 15.64
CA SER A 33 20.25 -34.42 14.25
C SER A 33 18.80 -34.23 13.80
N SER A 34 18.25 -33.05 14.07
CA SER A 34 16.89 -32.69 13.64
C SER A 34 16.87 -32.36 12.15
N ASP A 35 17.00 -33.39 11.31
CA ASP A 35 17.04 -33.21 9.86
C ASP A 35 15.68 -32.71 9.36
N LYS A 36 15.72 -31.67 8.52
CA LYS A 36 14.52 -31.09 7.94
C LYS A 36 13.96 -32.01 6.87
N ALA A 37 12.69 -32.40 7.01
CA ALA A 37 11.97 -33.20 6.03
C ALA A 37 10.74 -32.44 5.50
N ILE A 38 10.25 -32.88 4.35
CA ILE A 38 9.05 -32.34 3.70
C ILE A 38 7.97 -33.42 3.69
N VAL A 39 6.79 -33.06 4.18
CA VAL A 39 5.60 -33.91 4.12
C VAL A 39 5.12 -33.98 2.67
N LEU A 40 4.93 -35.20 2.15
CA LEU A 40 4.52 -35.46 0.78
C LEU A 40 3.26 -36.33 0.75
N SER A 41 2.32 -36.01 -0.14
CA SER A 41 1.30 -36.96 -0.56
C SER A 41 0.99 -36.74 -2.03
N GLU A 42 0.72 -37.83 -2.76
CA GLU A 42 0.33 -37.74 -4.17
C GLU A 42 -1.18 -37.55 -4.33
N ASN A 43 -1.96 -37.94 -3.31
CA ASN A 43 -3.43 -38.01 -3.36
C ASN A 43 -4.13 -37.16 -2.28
N GLU A 44 -3.42 -36.67 -1.26
CA GLU A 44 -4.01 -35.98 -0.11
C GLU A 44 -3.50 -34.53 0.05
N GLU A 45 -4.41 -33.63 0.40
CA GLU A 45 -4.12 -32.20 0.62
C GLU A 45 -3.58 -31.94 2.04
N LEU A 46 -3.91 -32.84 2.98
CA LEU A 46 -3.43 -32.89 4.37
C LEU A 46 -2.99 -34.33 4.69
N VAL A 47 -1.84 -34.51 5.33
CA VAL A 47 -1.32 -35.81 5.81
C VAL A 47 -1.57 -35.93 7.31
N PRO A 48 -2.10 -37.06 7.82
CA PRO A 48 -2.35 -37.26 9.25
C PRO A 48 -1.06 -37.43 10.05
N VAL A 49 -1.00 -36.80 11.21
CA VAL A 49 0.02 -37.05 12.24
C VAL A 49 -0.61 -37.91 13.33
N LEU A 50 -0.02 -39.08 13.54
CA LEU A 50 -0.51 -40.12 14.41
C LEU A 50 0.16 -40.06 15.80
N LYS A 51 -0.56 -40.52 16.82
CA LYS A 51 -0.06 -40.58 18.20
C LYS A 51 0.90 -41.75 18.45
N GLU A 52 0.73 -42.82 17.69
CA GLU A 52 1.46 -44.09 17.78
C GLU A 52 1.76 -44.60 16.35
N GLU A 53 2.75 -45.46 16.20
CA GLU A 53 3.24 -46.01 14.92
C GLU A 53 2.32 -47.05 14.25
N THR A 54 1.01 -46.77 14.18
CA THR A 54 0.00 -47.68 13.63
C THR A 54 -1.13 -46.94 12.91
N ALA A 55 -1.58 -47.48 11.77
CA ALA A 55 -2.58 -46.85 10.92
C ALA A 55 -3.97 -46.68 11.57
N ASN A 56 -4.21 -47.35 12.71
CA ASN A 56 -5.44 -47.23 13.51
C ASN A 56 -5.28 -46.26 14.71
N SER A 57 -4.18 -45.52 14.79
CA SER A 57 -3.89 -44.61 15.91
C SER A 57 -4.80 -43.37 15.92
N GLU A 58 -4.84 -42.70 17.07
CA GLU A 58 -5.43 -41.36 17.20
C GLU A 58 -4.66 -40.36 16.31
N ILE A 59 -5.37 -39.69 15.41
CA ILE A 59 -4.84 -38.58 14.62
C ILE A 59 -4.76 -37.35 15.51
N LEU A 60 -3.55 -36.97 15.91
CA LEU A 60 -3.30 -35.78 16.75
C LEU A 60 -3.62 -34.48 15.99
N THR A 61 -3.30 -34.45 14.70
CA THR A 61 -3.45 -33.29 13.82
C THR A 61 -3.24 -33.73 12.36
N SER A 62 -3.33 -32.82 11.39
CA SER A 62 -3.01 -33.12 9.99
C SER A 62 -2.26 -31.95 9.36
N ILE A 63 -1.08 -32.24 8.79
CA ILE A 63 -0.15 -31.26 8.25
C ILE A 63 -0.42 -31.10 6.74
N PRO A 64 -0.49 -29.88 6.19
CA PRO A 64 -0.61 -29.70 4.74
C PRO A 64 0.55 -30.33 3.96
N ASN A 65 0.23 -30.91 2.81
CA ASN A 65 1.22 -31.37 1.84
C ASN A 65 2.25 -30.26 1.51
N GLN A 66 3.53 -30.62 1.34
CA GLN A 66 4.69 -29.73 1.20
C GLN A 66 5.04 -28.84 2.41
N SER A 67 4.51 -29.15 3.59
CA SER A 67 4.99 -28.54 4.84
C SER A 67 6.35 -29.08 5.25
N GLU A 68 7.13 -28.23 5.91
CA GLU A 68 8.43 -28.58 6.48
C GLU A 68 8.24 -29.06 7.92
N VAL A 69 8.94 -30.14 8.28
CA VAL A 69 8.93 -30.78 9.60
C VAL A 69 10.35 -31.18 9.98
N TYR A 70 10.60 -31.47 11.25
CA TYR A 70 11.88 -31.96 11.76
C TYR A 70 11.77 -33.46 12.06
N VAL A 71 12.69 -34.27 11.55
CA VAL A 71 12.80 -35.68 11.93
C VAL A 71 13.36 -35.78 13.34
N LEU A 72 12.72 -36.61 14.18
CA LEU A 72 13.22 -36.96 15.51
C LEU A 72 13.70 -38.41 15.56
N HIS A 73 13.03 -39.33 14.84
CA HIS A 73 13.43 -40.73 14.71
C HIS A 73 12.74 -41.37 13.50
N THR A 74 13.46 -42.17 12.70
CA THR A 74 12.89 -42.90 11.56
C THR A 74 12.76 -44.39 11.89
N GLY A 75 11.52 -44.85 12.08
CA GLY A 75 11.19 -46.26 12.27
C GLY A 75 11.01 -47.02 10.94
N THR A 76 10.64 -48.29 11.02
CA THR A 76 10.52 -49.20 9.86
C THR A 76 9.33 -48.90 8.95
N SER A 77 8.32 -48.19 9.43
CA SER A 77 7.13 -47.80 8.66
C SER A 77 6.60 -46.40 8.97
N TYR A 78 7.05 -45.80 10.08
CA TYR A 78 6.67 -44.44 10.49
C TYR A 78 7.89 -43.64 10.95
N THR A 79 7.95 -42.37 10.55
CA THR A 79 8.90 -41.38 11.05
C THR A 79 8.23 -40.57 12.15
N TYR A 80 8.84 -40.53 13.33
CA TYR A 80 8.50 -39.62 14.41
C TYR A 80 9.09 -38.24 14.12
N ILE A 81 8.25 -37.21 14.14
CA ILE A 81 8.59 -35.84 13.76
C ILE A 81 8.26 -34.83 14.85
N SER A 82 8.82 -33.63 14.72
CA SER A 82 8.38 -32.39 15.35
C SER A 82 7.97 -31.36 14.29
N PHE A 83 6.96 -30.54 14.58
CA PHE A 83 6.67 -29.33 13.83
C PHE A 83 6.05 -28.25 14.73
N THR A 84 6.21 -26.97 14.37
CA THR A 84 5.57 -25.86 15.08
C THR A 84 4.20 -25.54 14.46
N ASP A 85 3.15 -25.54 15.27
CA ASP A 85 1.82 -25.07 14.87
C ASP A 85 1.86 -23.55 14.57
N PRO A 86 1.53 -23.10 13.34
CA PRO A 86 1.77 -21.73 12.88
C PRO A 86 0.74 -20.68 13.39
N LEU A 87 -0.05 -21.02 14.42
CA LEU A 87 -1.05 -20.17 15.06
C LEU A 87 -0.79 -19.97 16.56
N THR A 88 -0.29 -21.01 17.21
CA THR A 88 -0.09 -21.09 18.65
C THR A 88 1.39 -21.08 19.04
N ASP A 89 2.28 -21.18 18.04
CA ASP A 89 3.73 -21.31 18.16
C ASP A 89 4.15 -22.46 19.10
N LYS A 90 3.28 -23.49 19.18
CA LYS A 90 3.52 -24.71 19.95
C LYS A 90 4.17 -25.77 19.09
N GLU A 91 5.20 -26.38 19.63
CA GLU A 91 5.74 -27.62 19.11
C GLU A 91 4.71 -28.76 19.28
N ILE A 92 4.53 -29.55 18.23
CA ILE A 92 3.71 -30.76 18.21
C ILE A 92 4.56 -31.89 17.62
N THR A 93 4.58 -33.03 18.31
CA THR A 93 5.28 -34.24 17.88
C THR A 93 4.31 -35.38 17.58
N GLY A 94 4.72 -36.32 16.73
CA GLY A 94 3.90 -37.47 16.33
C GLY A 94 4.47 -38.21 15.13
N TYR A 95 3.77 -39.24 14.66
CA TYR A 95 4.22 -40.16 13.62
C TYR A 95 3.58 -39.88 12.25
N ILE A 96 4.36 -39.92 11.18
CA ILE A 96 3.89 -39.91 9.78
C ILE A 96 4.40 -41.19 9.09
N GLN A 97 3.64 -41.77 8.16
CA GLN A 97 4.10 -42.94 7.39
C GLN A 97 5.34 -42.61 6.55
N ASN A 98 6.32 -43.51 6.46
CA ASN A 98 7.56 -43.29 5.70
C ASN A 98 7.31 -42.97 4.21
N SER A 99 6.19 -43.43 3.64
CA SER A 99 5.77 -43.12 2.27
C SER A 99 5.21 -41.70 2.07
N LEU A 100 4.97 -40.95 3.15
CA LEU A 100 4.35 -39.62 3.16
C LEU A 100 5.32 -38.53 3.66
N ILE A 101 6.62 -38.82 3.70
CA ILE A 101 7.67 -37.91 4.16
C ILE A 101 8.95 -38.13 3.35
N SER A 102 9.58 -37.04 2.92
CA SER A 102 10.89 -37.06 2.26
C SER A 102 11.88 -36.25 3.08
N VAL A 103 12.91 -36.93 3.60
CA VAL A 103 14.14 -36.25 4.01
C VAL A 103 14.92 -35.92 2.73
N PRO A 104 15.36 -34.67 2.50
CA PRO A 104 16.32 -34.37 1.45
C PRO A 104 17.63 -35.07 1.77
N GLU A 105 18.22 -35.75 0.79
CA GLU A 105 19.57 -36.30 0.94
C GLU A 105 20.56 -35.16 1.22
N THR A 106 21.16 -35.15 2.41
CA THR A 106 22.41 -34.42 2.66
C THR A 106 23.48 -34.98 1.74
N ALA A 107 24.32 -34.13 1.17
CA ALA A 107 25.44 -34.59 0.35
C ALA A 107 26.33 -35.58 1.12
N ASP A 108 26.68 -36.68 0.44
CA ASP A 108 27.22 -37.91 1.03
C ASP A 108 28.57 -37.71 1.75
N PRO A 109 28.71 -38.17 3.02
CA PRO A 109 29.98 -38.19 3.75
C PRO A 109 31.01 -39.22 3.28
N ASP A 110 30.68 -40.20 2.43
CA ASP A 110 31.56 -41.33 2.05
C ASP A 110 32.75 -40.95 1.12
N SER A 111 33.27 -39.73 1.25
CA SER A 111 34.53 -39.29 0.62
C SER A 111 35.80 -39.83 1.32
N ILE A 112 35.71 -40.91 2.11
CA ILE A 112 36.85 -41.70 2.60
C ILE A 112 36.55 -43.21 2.52
N ASN A 113 36.84 -43.85 1.37
CA ASN A 113 37.25 -45.26 1.38
C ASN A 113 38.13 -45.67 0.16
N THR A 114 39.39 -45.24 0.14
CA THR A 114 40.40 -45.73 -0.81
C THR A 114 41.73 -46.01 -0.11
N LYS A 115 41.84 -47.20 0.50
CA LYS A 115 43.15 -47.79 0.85
C LYS A 115 43.11 -49.30 1.03
N MET A 116 43.61 -50.04 0.02
CA MET A 116 44.51 -51.18 0.18
C MET A 116 45.18 -51.51 -1.17
N ASN A 117 46.50 -51.36 -1.20
CA ASN A 117 47.50 -51.95 -2.10
C ASN A 117 47.40 -51.68 -3.63
N GLU A 118 48.50 -51.68 -4.41
CA GLU A 118 49.88 -52.11 -4.12
C GLU A 118 50.91 -51.27 -4.91
N GLU A 119 52.11 -51.04 -4.34
CA GLU A 119 53.39 -50.61 -4.97
C GLU A 119 53.47 -49.30 -5.83
N SER A 120 54.56 -48.50 -5.84
CA SER A 120 55.85 -48.50 -5.10
C SER A 120 56.60 -47.14 -5.18
N LEU A 121 57.72 -47.02 -4.44
CA LEU A 121 58.89 -46.11 -4.67
C LEU A 121 58.82 -44.59 -4.36
N ASP A 122 58.88 -44.26 -3.05
CA ASP A 122 60.05 -43.67 -2.34
C ASP A 122 60.62 -42.23 -2.62
N SER A 123 60.94 -41.54 -1.51
CA SER A 123 61.87 -40.39 -1.32
C SER A 123 61.48 -39.00 -1.92
N ALA A 124 61.87 -37.83 -1.35
CA ALA A 124 62.67 -37.51 -0.16
C ALA A 124 62.32 -36.11 0.46
N LEU A 125 62.56 -35.95 1.78
CA LEU A 125 62.98 -34.75 2.57
C LEU A 125 62.37 -33.36 2.24
N GLU A 126 61.68 -32.66 3.15
CA GLU A 126 62.10 -32.02 4.43
C GLU A 126 63.16 -30.90 4.35
N GLU A 127 62.76 -29.66 4.69
CA GLU A 127 63.32 -28.75 5.73
C GLU A 127 62.92 -27.27 5.46
N THR A 128 63.07 -26.28 6.37
CA THR A 128 62.41 -26.03 7.67
C THR A 128 62.38 -24.50 7.96
N ARG A 129 61.62 -24.08 9.00
CA ARG A 129 61.86 -22.88 9.87
C ARG A 129 61.66 -21.43 9.36
N THR A 130 60.71 -20.76 10.01
CA THR A 130 60.66 -19.32 10.36
C THR A 130 61.36 -19.06 11.72
N PRO A 131 61.26 -17.90 12.42
CA PRO A 131 60.91 -16.50 12.04
C PRO A 131 61.98 -15.46 12.53
N ASN A 132 61.77 -14.14 12.37
CA ASN A 132 62.03 -13.17 13.46
C ASN A 132 61.34 -11.78 13.35
N GLU A 133 61.41 -11.01 14.45
CA GLU A 133 60.75 -9.73 14.79
C GLU A 133 61.45 -8.44 14.27
N THR A 134 60.72 -7.36 13.88
CA THR A 134 60.29 -6.14 14.66
C THR A 134 61.48 -5.22 15.07
N THR A 135 61.57 -3.90 14.83
CA THR A 135 60.76 -2.74 15.33
C THR A 135 61.08 -1.40 14.59
N SER A 136 60.17 -0.39 14.66
CA SER A 136 60.41 1.10 14.74
C SER A 136 61.31 1.86 13.73
N SER A 137 61.17 3.17 13.43
CA SER A 137 60.10 4.19 13.39
C SER A 137 60.72 5.54 12.92
N GLU A 138 59.91 6.61 12.74
CA GLU A 138 60.31 8.03 12.48
C GLU A 138 60.77 8.44 11.05
N THR A 139 60.64 9.70 10.57
CA THR A 139 59.65 10.79 10.80
C THR A 139 59.71 11.85 9.66
N LYS A 140 58.61 12.02 8.89
CA LYS A 140 58.16 13.23 8.11
C LYS A 140 59.10 13.84 7.03
N THR A 141 58.59 14.45 5.93
CA THR A 141 57.98 15.81 5.93
C THR A 141 57.43 16.20 4.54
N LYS A 142 56.21 16.80 4.48
CA LYS A 142 55.55 17.76 3.51
C LYS A 142 55.89 17.69 1.99
N ALA A 143 55.02 18.02 1.01
CA ALA A 143 53.78 18.83 0.91
C ALA A 143 52.85 18.23 -0.20
N LEU A 144 51.52 18.35 -0.22
CA LEU A 144 50.68 19.47 -0.75
C LEU A 144 51.20 20.09 -2.08
N ALA A 145 50.41 20.27 -3.15
CA ALA A 145 49.00 19.91 -3.47
C ALA A 145 48.71 20.09 -4.98
N ALA A 146 47.60 19.54 -5.51
CA ALA A 146 46.76 19.99 -6.66
C ALA A 146 47.42 20.32 -8.05
N GLU A 147 46.80 20.40 -9.24
CA GLU A 147 45.57 20.00 -9.97
C GLU A 147 45.80 20.44 -11.47
N GLN A 148 45.07 20.15 -12.55
CA GLN A 148 43.85 19.37 -12.90
C GLN A 148 43.86 19.12 -14.45
N GLN A 149 43.10 18.13 -14.99
CA GLN A 149 42.57 18.10 -16.39
C GLN A 149 43.59 18.01 -17.57
N THR A 150 43.30 17.69 -18.86
CA THR A 150 42.16 17.06 -19.61
C THR A 150 42.62 16.57 -21.01
N GLU A 151 41.95 15.54 -21.54
CA GLU A 151 41.54 15.30 -22.96
C GLU A 151 42.53 15.05 -24.14
N SER A 152 41.96 14.33 -25.13
CA SER A 152 42.20 14.33 -26.60
C SER A 152 43.21 13.40 -27.30
N GLU A 153 42.61 12.34 -27.87
CA GLU A 153 42.69 11.86 -29.28
C GLU A 153 44.01 11.39 -29.95
N VAL A 154 43.94 10.11 -30.37
CA VAL A 154 44.18 9.57 -31.73
C VAL A 154 45.49 9.89 -32.47
N ILE A 155 46.27 8.83 -32.75
CA ILE A 155 46.70 8.40 -34.10
C ILE A 155 47.03 6.88 -34.05
N ALA A 156 46.92 6.20 -35.18
CA ALA A 156 46.86 4.73 -35.27
C ALA A 156 48.17 4.05 -35.73
N GLU A 157 48.13 2.71 -35.76
CA GLU A 157 48.98 1.81 -36.59
C GLU A 157 50.45 1.69 -36.16
N GLN A 158 50.92 0.54 -35.65
CA GLN A 158 51.23 -0.66 -36.45
C GLN A 158 51.24 -1.95 -35.64
N VAL A 159 50.84 -3.06 -36.28
CA VAL A 159 51.04 -4.44 -35.79
C VAL A 159 52.00 -5.18 -36.73
N PRO A 160 53.10 -5.75 -36.23
CA PRO A 160 53.80 -6.87 -36.85
C PRO A 160 53.40 -8.17 -36.14
N SER A 161 52.65 -9.04 -36.81
CA SER A 161 52.24 -10.34 -36.25
C SER A 161 53.40 -11.34 -36.25
N SER A 162 53.78 -11.85 -35.08
CA SER A 162 54.54 -13.10 -34.94
C SER A 162 53.62 -14.18 -34.39
N SER A 163 53.65 -15.37 -35.00
CA SER A 163 52.69 -16.43 -34.73
C SER A 163 52.97 -17.20 -33.44
N GLU A 164 52.02 -17.22 -32.52
CA GLU A 164 51.75 -18.38 -31.67
C GLU A 164 50.24 -18.47 -31.42
N SER A 165 49.66 -19.61 -31.79
CA SER A 165 48.23 -19.88 -31.60
C SER A 165 48.02 -20.43 -30.20
N GLU A 166 48.12 -19.57 -29.18
CA GLU A 166 47.75 -19.95 -27.81
C GLU A 166 46.32 -20.49 -27.81
N THR A 167 46.17 -21.79 -27.58
CA THR A 167 44.84 -22.41 -27.43
C THR A 167 44.25 -21.95 -26.11
N ILE A 168 43.45 -20.87 -26.17
CA ILE A 168 42.75 -20.31 -25.02
C ILE A 168 41.91 -21.41 -24.38
N GLU A 169 42.37 -21.92 -23.24
CA GLU A 169 41.59 -22.87 -22.47
C GLU A 169 40.54 -22.11 -21.67
N ALA A 170 39.26 -22.44 -21.88
CA ALA A 170 38.20 -21.88 -21.07
C ALA A 170 38.41 -22.20 -19.58
N PRO A 171 38.47 -21.20 -18.68
CA PRO A 171 38.65 -21.43 -17.25
C PRO A 171 37.45 -22.15 -16.64
N ALA A 172 37.56 -22.56 -15.38
CA ALA A 172 36.45 -23.15 -14.64
C ALA A 172 35.24 -22.18 -14.64
N PRO A 173 34.03 -22.62 -15.05
CA PRO A 173 32.90 -21.73 -15.22
C PRO A 173 32.38 -21.23 -13.87
N THR A 174 32.42 -19.91 -13.68
CA THR A 174 31.95 -19.22 -12.47
C THR A 174 30.49 -18.80 -12.54
N MET A 175 29.90 -18.79 -13.74
CA MET A 175 28.53 -18.34 -14.00
C MET A 175 27.70 -19.40 -14.71
N ARG A 176 26.38 -19.24 -14.62
CA ARG A 176 25.37 -19.98 -15.38
C ARG A 176 24.50 -18.98 -16.11
N GLY A 177 24.04 -19.33 -17.31
CA GLY A 177 23.08 -18.52 -18.05
C GLY A 177 21.97 -19.32 -18.69
N LEU A 178 20.83 -18.66 -18.85
CA LEU A 178 19.63 -19.11 -19.55
C LEU A 178 19.68 -18.61 -20.99
N VAL A 179 19.49 -19.51 -21.96
CA VAL A 179 19.21 -19.16 -23.35
C VAL A 179 17.79 -18.61 -23.45
N VAL A 180 17.67 -17.32 -23.77
CA VAL A 180 16.40 -16.56 -23.81
C VAL A 180 15.89 -16.28 -25.24
N GLN A 181 16.70 -16.56 -26.26
CA GLN A 181 16.28 -16.53 -27.67
C GLN A 181 15.84 -17.93 -28.14
N ASP A 182 15.08 -18.00 -29.24
CA ASP A 182 14.67 -19.26 -29.90
C ASP A 182 15.82 -20.27 -30.02
N SER A 183 17.01 -19.77 -30.39
CA SER A 183 18.25 -20.55 -30.49
C SER A 183 19.49 -19.65 -30.42
N THR A 184 20.26 -19.76 -29.33
CA THR A 184 21.56 -19.09 -29.19
C THR A 184 22.69 -19.95 -29.74
N ASN A 185 23.61 -19.33 -30.47
CA ASN A 185 24.80 -19.99 -31.03
C ASN A 185 26.00 -19.90 -30.07
N VAL A 186 26.91 -20.87 -30.17
CA VAL A 186 28.27 -20.77 -29.63
C VAL A 186 29.29 -20.87 -30.76
N TYR A 187 30.32 -20.03 -30.66
CA TYR A 187 31.22 -19.68 -31.75
C TYR A 187 32.65 -20.16 -31.47
N ALA A 188 33.41 -20.43 -32.52
CA ALA A 188 34.83 -20.82 -32.42
C ALA A 188 35.74 -19.68 -31.92
N GLN A 189 35.34 -18.42 -32.13
CA GLN A 189 36.05 -17.20 -31.72
C GLN A 189 35.04 -16.19 -31.14
N ALA A 190 35.53 -15.18 -30.41
CA ALA A 190 34.73 -14.11 -29.83
C ALA A 190 34.36 -13.02 -30.86
N GLU A 191 33.82 -13.44 -32.02
CA GLU A 191 33.53 -12.59 -33.17
C GLU A 191 32.20 -13.03 -33.82
N GLY A 192 31.30 -12.09 -34.10
CA GLY A 192 29.92 -12.39 -34.55
C GLY A 192 29.79 -13.06 -35.92
N ASN A 193 30.90 -13.13 -36.68
CA ASN A 193 31.03 -13.78 -37.99
C ASN A 193 31.87 -15.06 -37.96
N ALA A 194 32.26 -15.54 -36.78
CA ALA A 194 33.03 -16.78 -36.62
C ALA A 194 32.19 -18.04 -36.88
N ASP A 195 32.86 -19.19 -37.06
CA ASP A 195 32.19 -20.48 -37.25
C ASP A 195 31.33 -20.85 -36.03
N VAL A 196 30.05 -21.14 -36.28
CA VAL A 196 29.12 -21.67 -35.27
C VAL A 196 29.44 -23.13 -35.00
N LEU A 197 29.94 -23.42 -33.80
CA LEU A 197 30.28 -24.77 -33.36
C LEU A 197 29.05 -25.57 -32.95
N LYS A 198 28.03 -24.90 -32.40
CA LYS A 198 26.79 -25.51 -31.91
C LYS A 198 25.72 -24.44 -31.67
N SER A 199 24.45 -24.87 -31.65
CA SER A 199 23.32 -24.04 -31.26
C SER A 199 22.57 -24.69 -30.09
N TYR A 200 22.01 -23.87 -29.21
CA TYR A 200 21.23 -24.28 -28.04
C TYR A 200 19.85 -23.61 -28.10
N PRO A 201 18.73 -24.35 -28.01
CA PRO A 201 17.41 -23.76 -28.04
C PRO A 201 17.06 -23.04 -26.73
N GLU A 202 16.02 -22.21 -26.77
CA GLU A 202 15.36 -21.58 -25.63
C GLU A 202 15.26 -22.50 -24.38
N GLY A 203 15.40 -21.90 -23.19
CA GLY A 203 15.32 -22.61 -21.91
C GLY A 203 16.51 -23.52 -21.61
N SER A 204 17.57 -23.50 -22.42
CA SER A 204 18.80 -24.26 -22.16
C SER A 204 19.68 -23.52 -21.16
N ILE A 205 20.25 -24.23 -20.18
CA ILE A 205 21.16 -23.67 -19.18
C ILE A 205 22.60 -23.98 -19.55
N LEU A 206 23.41 -22.94 -19.75
CA LEU A 206 24.83 -23.03 -20.06
C LEU A 206 25.68 -22.67 -18.83
N LYS A 207 26.96 -23.05 -18.86
CA LYS A 207 27.98 -22.75 -17.84
C LYS A 207 29.15 -22.05 -18.50
N TYR A 208 29.53 -20.88 -18.00
CA TYR A 208 30.53 -20.03 -18.63
C TYR A 208 31.31 -19.17 -17.62
N ALA A 209 32.34 -18.48 -18.10
CA ALA A 209 33.09 -17.45 -17.39
C ALA A 209 33.15 -16.16 -18.23
N SER A 210 33.52 -15.03 -17.63
CA SER A 210 33.73 -13.78 -18.38
C SER A 210 34.96 -13.89 -19.27
N PHE A 211 34.90 -13.31 -20.48
CA PHE A 211 36.04 -13.24 -21.39
C PHE A 211 36.44 -11.79 -21.65
N ASN A 212 35.56 -11.01 -22.27
CA ASN A 212 35.70 -9.57 -22.49
C ASN A 212 34.36 -8.87 -22.20
N ASP A 213 34.11 -7.68 -22.73
CA ASP A 213 32.88 -6.92 -22.45
C ASP A 213 31.64 -7.47 -23.18
N ASP A 214 31.78 -8.04 -24.38
CA ASP A 214 30.65 -8.53 -25.19
C ASP A 214 30.46 -10.06 -25.15
N TRP A 215 31.46 -10.82 -24.68
CA TRP A 215 31.45 -12.29 -24.74
C TRP A 215 31.73 -12.97 -23.39
N TYR A 216 31.08 -14.13 -23.21
CA TYR A 216 31.49 -15.16 -22.25
C TYR A 216 32.26 -16.28 -22.95
N ILE A 217 33.09 -17.01 -22.21
CA ILE A 217 33.84 -18.19 -22.66
C ILE A 217 33.37 -19.46 -21.94
N CYS A 218 33.23 -20.57 -22.67
CA CYS A 218 32.71 -21.84 -22.15
C CYS A 218 33.30 -23.07 -22.86
N LYS A 219 33.17 -24.25 -22.23
CA LYS A 219 33.47 -25.54 -22.86
C LYS A 219 32.19 -26.21 -23.32
N VAL A 220 32.11 -26.56 -24.60
CA VAL A 220 30.99 -27.31 -25.18
C VAL A 220 31.47 -28.61 -25.81
N TYR A 221 30.57 -29.58 -25.94
CA TYR A 221 30.87 -30.86 -26.58
C TYR A 221 30.39 -30.87 -28.02
N VAL A 222 31.34 -30.96 -28.96
CA VAL A 222 31.14 -31.11 -30.41
C VAL A 222 31.63 -32.51 -30.79
N ASN A 223 30.74 -33.35 -31.34
CA ASN A 223 31.03 -34.75 -31.68
C ASN A 223 31.70 -35.58 -30.55
N GLY A 224 31.43 -35.24 -29.29
CA GLY A 224 32.00 -35.88 -28.10
C GLY A 224 33.33 -35.28 -27.61
N VAL A 225 33.97 -34.41 -28.39
CA VAL A 225 35.19 -33.68 -28.00
C VAL A 225 34.81 -32.41 -27.25
N ALA A 226 35.50 -32.09 -26.16
CA ALA A 226 35.36 -30.82 -25.46
C ALA A 226 36.12 -29.70 -26.20
N THR A 227 35.45 -28.59 -26.47
CA THR A 227 35.96 -27.47 -27.29
C THR A 227 35.73 -26.16 -26.55
N THR A 228 36.74 -25.29 -26.46
CA THR A 228 36.54 -23.89 -26.06
C THR A 228 35.64 -23.21 -27.09
N SER A 229 34.65 -22.45 -26.61
CA SER A 229 33.74 -21.69 -27.46
C SER A 229 33.26 -20.43 -26.76
N PHE A 230 32.81 -19.46 -27.55
CA PHE A 230 32.37 -18.15 -27.08
C PHE A 230 30.88 -17.96 -27.32
N ILE A 231 30.24 -17.17 -26.46
CA ILE A 231 28.81 -16.86 -26.52
C ILE A 231 28.60 -15.37 -26.24
N ASN A 232 27.79 -14.69 -27.05
CA ASN A 232 27.48 -13.27 -26.87
C ASN A 232 26.65 -13.09 -25.59
N LYS A 233 26.96 -12.08 -24.78
CA LYS A 233 26.22 -11.77 -23.55
C LYS A 233 24.78 -11.33 -23.82
N GLU A 234 24.49 -10.73 -24.98
CA GLU A 234 23.13 -10.34 -25.37
C GLU A 234 22.21 -11.54 -25.66
N ASP A 235 22.78 -12.73 -25.90
CA ASP A 235 22.04 -13.95 -26.23
C ASP A 235 21.70 -14.83 -25.00
N VAL A 236 22.15 -14.45 -23.80
CA VAL A 236 21.93 -15.22 -22.55
C VAL A 236 21.68 -14.33 -21.33
N GLU A 237 20.65 -14.66 -20.56
CA GLU A 237 20.43 -14.08 -19.23
C GLU A 237 21.27 -14.82 -18.19
N THR A 238 22.11 -14.11 -17.43
CA THR A 238 22.83 -14.74 -16.29
C THR A 238 21.85 -15.01 -15.16
N ILE A 239 21.76 -16.27 -14.71
CA ILE A 239 20.80 -16.72 -13.71
C ILE A 239 21.35 -16.64 -12.27
N ASP A 240 20.45 -16.51 -11.30
CA ASP A 240 20.78 -16.35 -9.88
C ASP A 240 21.72 -17.45 -9.35
N SER A 241 22.84 -17.02 -8.77
CA SER A 241 23.74 -17.86 -7.98
C SER A 241 23.16 -18.13 -6.57
N GLU A 242 22.61 -17.10 -5.93
CA GLU A 242 22.05 -17.13 -4.57
C GLU A 242 20.51 -17.11 -4.60
N GLN A 243 19.92 -18.16 -5.18
CA GLN A 243 18.48 -18.29 -5.38
C GLN A 243 17.66 -18.14 -4.07
N MET A 244 16.91 -17.05 -3.93
CA MET A 244 16.04 -16.80 -2.77
C MET A 244 14.79 -17.68 -2.84
N THR A 245 14.34 -18.22 -1.70
CA THR A 245 13.11 -19.02 -1.64
C THR A 245 11.90 -18.13 -1.37
N LEU A 246 10.91 -18.20 -2.25
CA LEU A 246 9.67 -17.44 -2.23
C LEU A 246 8.47 -18.36 -1.95
N THR A 247 7.32 -17.75 -1.71
CA THR A 247 6.02 -18.44 -1.62
C THR A 247 4.97 -17.50 -2.18
N GLY A 248 4.05 -18.02 -2.99
CA GLY A 248 3.00 -17.23 -3.63
C GLY A 248 1.83 -18.10 -4.10
N ILE A 249 0.95 -17.52 -4.90
CA ILE A 249 -0.25 -18.18 -5.44
C ILE A 249 -0.26 -18.19 -6.96
N ALA A 250 -0.86 -19.20 -7.58
CA ALA A 250 -1.15 -19.20 -9.01
C ALA A 250 -2.26 -18.18 -9.36
N ASN A 251 -1.99 -17.29 -10.32
CA ASN A 251 -2.92 -16.24 -10.79
C ASN A 251 -4.10 -16.80 -11.59
N ASP A 252 -3.88 -17.88 -12.34
CA ASP A 252 -4.91 -18.69 -13.00
C ASP A 252 -4.47 -20.17 -13.03
N GLU A 253 -4.76 -20.96 -14.07
CA GLU A 253 -4.13 -22.26 -14.31
C GLU A 253 -2.64 -22.11 -14.67
N LEU A 254 -1.78 -22.27 -13.67
CA LEU A 254 -0.33 -22.23 -13.78
C LEU A 254 0.22 -23.58 -14.25
N SER A 255 1.19 -23.57 -15.17
CA SER A 255 1.92 -24.77 -15.59
C SER A 255 3.39 -24.72 -15.17
N VAL A 256 3.91 -25.85 -14.70
CA VAL A 256 5.33 -26.06 -14.40
C VAL A 256 5.98 -26.76 -15.59
N TYR A 257 6.95 -26.10 -16.19
CA TYR A 257 7.64 -26.51 -17.41
C TYR A 257 8.96 -27.25 -17.10
N SER A 258 9.38 -28.12 -18.01
CA SER A 258 10.63 -28.91 -17.87
C SER A 258 11.91 -28.12 -18.15
N LYS A 259 11.77 -26.95 -18.76
CA LYS A 259 12.79 -25.89 -18.92
C LYS A 259 12.14 -24.54 -18.63
N ALA A 260 12.96 -23.51 -18.46
CA ALA A 260 12.52 -22.11 -18.48
C ALA A 260 12.19 -21.67 -19.93
N THR A 261 11.11 -22.24 -20.47
CA THR A 261 10.46 -21.90 -21.73
C THR A 261 9.08 -22.58 -21.77
N THR A 262 8.07 -21.85 -22.26
CA THR A 262 6.71 -22.37 -22.47
C THR A 262 6.66 -23.41 -23.61
N ASN A 263 7.68 -23.47 -24.47
CA ASN A 263 7.84 -24.45 -25.55
C ASN A 263 8.31 -25.83 -25.06
N SER A 264 8.57 -26.01 -23.76
CA SER A 264 8.99 -27.30 -23.18
C SER A 264 7.84 -28.10 -22.56
N ASN A 265 8.08 -29.38 -22.27
CA ASN A 265 7.05 -30.26 -21.68
C ASN A 265 6.54 -29.71 -20.35
N VAL A 266 5.22 -29.60 -20.21
CA VAL A 266 4.56 -29.36 -18.91
C VAL A 266 4.70 -30.62 -18.05
N LEU A 267 5.30 -30.46 -16.88
CA LEU A 267 5.52 -31.52 -15.89
C LEU A 267 4.33 -31.65 -14.92
N LYS A 268 3.67 -30.53 -14.59
CA LYS A 268 2.52 -30.47 -13.67
C LYS A 268 1.79 -29.12 -13.81
N SER A 269 0.48 -29.11 -13.64
CA SER A 269 -0.32 -27.87 -13.61
C SER A 269 -1.04 -27.68 -12.27
N TYR A 270 -1.33 -26.42 -11.92
CA TYR A 270 -1.93 -25.99 -10.67
C TYR A 270 -3.06 -24.99 -10.93
N VAL A 271 -4.26 -25.30 -10.46
CA VAL A 271 -5.42 -24.38 -10.57
C VAL A 271 -5.24 -23.11 -9.75
N GLN A 272 -5.91 -22.02 -10.17
CA GLN A 272 -5.90 -20.71 -9.52
C GLN A 272 -5.97 -20.75 -7.99
N GLY A 273 -5.13 -19.93 -7.35
CA GLY A 273 -5.07 -19.78 -5.92
C GLY A 273 -4.41 -20.95 -5.18
N SER A 274 -3.92 -21.98 -5.90
CA SER A 274 -3.00 -22.96 -5.32
C SER A 274 -1.75 -22.24 -4.83
N VAL A 275 -1.25 -22.60 -3.65
CA VAL A 275 -0.03 -22.03 -3.08
C VAL A 275 1.18 -22.84 -3.51
N LEU A 276 2.24 -22.18 -3.94
CA LEU A 276 3.50 -22.80 -4.34
C LEU A 276 4.68 -22.23 -3.53
N LYS A 277 5.70 -23.07 -3.31
CA LYS A 277 7.06 -22.65 -2.97
C LYS A 277 7.92 -22.76 -4.22
N TYR A 278 8.71 -21.74 -4.50
CA TYR A 278 9.62 -21.66 -5.64
C TYR A 278 10.83 -20.81 -5.27
N LYS A 279 11.81 -20.71 -6.17
CA LYS A 279 13.01 -19.91 -5.99
C LYS A 279 13.22 -18.91 -7.12
N THR A 280 13.86 -17.80 -6.82
CA THR A 280 14.39 -16.89 -7.85
C THR A 280 15.37 -17.64 -8.76
N PHE A 281 15.41 -17.29 -10.04
CA PHE A 281 16.21 -18.01 -11.04
C PHE A 281 16.57 -17.09 -12.22
N SER A 282 15.57 -16.45 -12.82
CA SER A 282 15.73 -15.45 -13.88
C SER A 282 14.62 -14.38 -13.76
N SER A 283 14.70 -13.29 -14.52
CA SER A 283 13.71 -12.20 -14.49
C SER A 283 12.30 -12.62 -14.93
N GLU A 284 12.19 -13.58 -15.86
CA GLU A 284 10.91 -14.10 -16.35
C GLU A 284 10.55 -15.48 -15.76
N TRP A 285 11.49 -16.15 -15.08
CA TRP A 285 11.33 -17.54 -14.62
C TRP A 285 11.74 -17.77 -13.17
N TYR A 286 10.88 -18.46 -12.41
CA TYR A 286 11.21 -19.04 -11.10
C TYR A 286 11.49 -20.56 -11.22
N GLU A 287 12.38 -21.09 -10.39
CA GLU A 287 12.61 -22.54 -10.27
C GLU A 287 11.66 -23.14 -9.20
N ALA A 288 10.78 -24.03 -9.62
CA ALA A 288 9.88 -24.78 -8.75
C ALA A 288 10.40 -26.21 -8.53
N THR A 289 10.22 -26.75 -7.31
CA THR A 289 10.41 -28.18 -7.04
C THR A 289 9.04 -28.86 -7.04
N ILE A 290 8.85 -29.81 -7.97
CA ILE A 290 7.68 -30.69 -7.96
C ILE A 290 8.06 -32.08 -7.44
N TYR A 291 7.06 -32.84 -7.01
CA TYR A 291 7.21 -34.23 -6.62
C TYR A 291 6.33 -35.10 -7.52
N SER A 292 6.89 -36.21 -8.02
CA SER A 292 6.22 -37.18 -8.89
C SER A 292 6.82 -38.58 -8.67
N SER A 293 5.98 -39.58 -8.39
CA SER A 293 6.40 -40.93 -7.96
C SER A 293 7.37 -40.87 -6.77
N GLY A 294 7.07 -40.02 -5.79
CA GLY A 294 7.91 -39.71 -4.63
C GLY A 294 9.22 -38.95 -4.91
N LYS A 295 9.63 -38.76 -6.18
CA LYS A 295 10.91 -38.11 -6.53
C LYS A 295 10.75 -36.62 -6.72
N ALA A 296 11.70 -35.85 -6.18
CA ALA A 296 11.83 -34.42 -6.45
C ALA A 296 12.34 -34.18 -7.87
N VAL A 297 11.68 -33.30 -8.62
CA VAL A 297 12.07 -32.89 -9.98
C VAL A 297 12.04 -31.37 -10.05
N LYS A 298 13.09 -30.75 -10.62
CA LYS A 298 13.11 -29.32 -10.92
C LYS A 298 12.23 -29.03 -12.13
N GLY A 299 11.48 -27.94 -12.06
CA GLY A 299 10.78 -27.35 -13.19
C GLY A 299 10.71 -25.83 -13.04
N TYR A 300 10.08 -25.16 -13.99
CA TYR A 300 10.11 -23.71 -14.11
C TYR A 300 8.71 -23.14 -14.31
N ILE A 301 8.44 -21.97 -13.73
CA ILE A 301 7.15 -21.26 -13.81
C ILE A 301 7.42 -19.81 -14.22
N SER A 302 6.51 -19.19 -14.99
CA SER A 302 6.66 -17.77 -15.31
C SER A 302 6.47 -16.92 -14.04
N THR A 303 7.24 -15.85 -13.91
CA THR A 303 7.01 -14.82 -12.88
C THR A 303 5.66 -14.13 -13.02
N THR A 304 5.05 -14.18 -14.21
CA THR A 304 3.72 -13.59 -14.48
C THR A 304 2.54 -14.49 -14.08
N ASP A 305 2.76 -15.81 -13.96
CA ASP A 305 1.72 -16.78 -13.58
C ASP A 305 1.44 -16.79 -12.06
N VAL A 306 2.23 -16.06 -11.26
CA VAL A 306 2.13 -16.05 -9.80
C VAL A 306 1.95 -14.65 -9.19
N GLU A 307 1.39 -14.63 -7.98
CA GLU A 307 1.42 -13.48 -7.07
C GLU A 307 2.22 -13.88 -5.81
N ASP A 308 3.37 -13.22 -5.58
CA ASP A 308 4.20 -13.41 -4.38
C ASP A 308 3.46 -13.05 -3.08
N SER A 309 3.76 -13.79 -2.02
CA SER A 309 3.18 -13.55 -0.70
C SER A 309 3.98 -12.55 0.15
N VAL A 310 3.23 -11.68 0.84
CA VAL A 310 3.74 -10.62 1.72
C VAL A 310 4.60 -11.25 2.82
N THR A 311 5.86 -10.84 2.87
CA THR A 311 6.86 -11.33 3.84
C THR A 311 7.55 -10.13 4.50
N PRO A 312 7.58 -10.02 5.85
CA PRO A 312 6.92 -10.89 6.83
C PRO A 312 5.39 -10.77 6.81
N GLN A 313 4.70 -11.82 7.27
CA GLN A 313 3.24 -11.81 7.41
C GLN A 313 2.82 -11.16 8.75
N GLU A 314 2.01 -10.12 8.69
CA GLU A 314 1.46 -9.42 9.86
C GLU A 314 0.26 -10.20 10.42
N SER A 315 0.17 -10.32 11.74
CA SER A 315 -0.96 -10.99 12.41
C SER A 315 -2.07 -10.01 12.78
N LEU A 316 -3.28 -10.29 12.31
CA LEU A 316 -4.45 -9.41 12.36
C LEU A 316 -5.64 -10.10 13.04
N SER A 317 -6.57 -9.28 13.56
CA SER A 317 -7.82 -9.74 14.15
C SER A 317 -8.93 -8.74 13.82
N GLY A 318 -10.01 -9.21 13.18
CA GLY A 318 -11.07 -8.35 12.64
C GLY A 318 -12.46 -8.92 12.86
N VAL A 319 -13.45 -8.05 13.03
CA VAL A 319 -14.87 -8.44 13.09
C VAL A 319 -15.43 -8.46 11.67
N THR A 320 -16.01 -9.59 11.26
CA THR A 320 -16.58 -9.77 9.92
C THR A 320 -17.75 -8.80 9.70
N PRO A 321 -17.71 -7.91 8.69
CA PRO A 321 -18.79 -6.96 8.45
C PRO A 321 -20.02 -7.63 7.83
N THR A 322 -19.81 -8.67 7.02
CA THR A 322 -20.86 -9.45 6.35
C THR A 322 -20.67 -10.95 6.60
N LYS A 323 -21.31 -11.84 5.82
CA LYS A 323 -21.07 -13.28 5.87
C LYS A 323 -19.79 -13.63 5.11
N VAL A 324 -18.66 -13.70 5.82
CA VAL A 324 -17.35 -14.04 5.24
C VAL A 324 -17.20 -15.56 5.05
N SER A 325 -16.51 -15.97 3.99
CA SER A 325 -16.16 -17.38 3.74
C SER A 325 -14.64 -17.59 3.77
N VAL A 326 -14.22 -18.75 4.25
CA VAL A 326 -12.83 -19.20 4.20
C VAL A 326 -12.72 -20.32 3.17
N TYR A 327 -11.78 -20.16 2.26
CA TYR A 327 -11.60 -20.97 1.05
C TYR A 327 -10.38 -21.89 1.20
N ALA A 328 -10.40 -23.05 0.55
CA ALA A 328 -9.28 -24.01 0.58
C ALA A 328 -8.04 -23.50 -0.18
N LYS A 329 -8.26 -22.65 -1.18
CA LYS A 329 -7.24 -21.99 -2.00
C LYS A 329 -7.51 -20.49 -2.05
N ALA A 330 -6.54 -19.69 -2.49
CA ALA A 330 -6.69 -18.26 -2.71
C ALA A 330 -7.50 -17.93 -3.98
N SER A 331 -8.66 -18.58 -4.14
CA SER A 331 -9.64 -18.29 -5.18
C SER A 331 -11.06 -18.53 -4.66
N THR A 332 -11.99 -17.66 -5.06
CA THR A 332 -13.40 -17.70 -4.64
C THR A 332 -14.22 -18.80 -5.34
N SER A 333 -13.67 -19.41 -6.39
CA SER A 333 -14.22 -20.60 -7.05
C SER A 333 -13.88 -21.90 -6.28
N SER A 334 -12.87 -21.87 -5.41
CA SER A 334 -12.39 -23.05 -4.69
C SER A 334 -13.34 -23.51 -3.57
N LYS A 335 -13.11 -24.73 -3.06
CA LYS A 335 -13.88 -25.35 -1.98
C LYS A 335 -13.94 -24.42 -0.76
N LYS A 336 -15.14 -24.02 -0.36
CA LYS A 336 -15.39 -23.28 0.88
C LYS A 336 -15.22 -24.24 2.06
N LEU A 337 -14.22 -23.99 2.90
CA LEU A 337 -13.95 -24.76 4.13
C LEU A 337 -14.96 -24.42 5.21
N LYS A 338 -15.30 -23.14 5.36
CA LYS A 338 -16.20 -22.63 6.40
C LYS A 338 -16.78 -21.27 5.99
N SER A 339 -17.92 -20.90 6.56
CA SER A 339 -18.44 -19.53 6.54
C SER A 339 -18.77 -19.06 7.95
N TYR A 340 -18.63 -17.76 8.17
CA TYR A 340 -18.93 -17.10 9.43
C TYR A 340 -19.98 -16.01 9.21
N SER A 341 -20.87 -15.79 10.17
CA SER A 341 -21.86 -14.71 10.14
C SER A 341 -21.19 -13.36 10.39
N SER A 342 -21.85 -12.26 10.00
CA SER A 342 -21.48 -10.91 10.45
C SER A 342 -21.38 -10.84 11.98
N GLY A 343 -20.49 -9.99 12.49
CA GLY A 343 -20.19 -9.86 13.92
C GLY A 343 -19.24 -10.92 14.50
N THR A 344 -18.70 -11.84 13.70
CA THR A 344 -17.71 -12.83 14.15
C THR A 344 -16.31 -12.24 14.18
N THR A 345 -15.56 -12.37 15.28
CA THR A 345 -14.13 -12.06 15.29
C THR A 345 -13.33 -13.20 14.65
N LEU A 346 -12.57 -12.90 13.60
CA LEU A 346 -11.62 -13.82 12.97
C LEU A 346 -10.19 -13.35 13.21
N LYS A 347 -9.27 -14.30 13.39
CA LYS A 347 -7.82 -14.10 13.37
C LYS A 347 -7.25 -14.60 12.05
N TYR A 348 -6.35 -13.83 11.46
CA TYR A 348 -5.75 -14.09 10.15
C TYR A 348 -4.40 -13.38 10.04
N LYS A 349 -3.63 -13.69 9.00
CA LYS A 349 -2.36 -13.03 8.66
C LYS A 349 -2.46 -12.39 7.27
N THR A 350 -1.64 -11.37 6.97
CA THR A 350 -1.45 -10.91 5.58
C THR A 350 -0.94 -12.08 4.73
N PHE A 351 -1.37 -12.15 3.46
CA PHE A 351 -0.89 -13.20 2.56
C PHE A 351 -0.53 -12.66 1.18
N THR A 352 -1.44 -12.09 0.41
CA THR A 352 -1.10 -11.44 -0.88
C THR A 352 -1.68 -10.03 -0.97
N SER A 353 -1.70 -9.38 -2.14
CA SER A 353 -2.37 -8.08 -2.30
C SER A 353 -3.89 -8.18 -2.05
N GLU A 354 -4.49 -9.30 -2.44
CA GLU A 354 -5.95 -9.51 -2.44
C GLU A 354 -6.46 -10.53 -1.42
N TRP A 355 -5.55 -11.27 -0.75
CA TRP A 355 -5.89 -12.34 0.19
C TRP A 355 -5.26 -12.20 1.58
N TYR A 356 -5.99 -12.65 2.59
CA TYR A 356 -5.48 -13.01 3.90
C TYR A 356 -5.40 -14.54 4.02
N VAL A 357 -4.50 -15.05 4.87
CA VAL A 357 -4.46 -16.47 5.27
C VAL A 357 -4.97 -16.61 6.71
N ALA A 358 -5.77 -17.64 6.96
CA ALA A 358 -6.32 -17.96 8.27
C ALA A 358 -6.21 -19.47 8.50
N THR A 359 -6.50 -19.91 9.73
CA THR A 359 -6.81 -21.32 9.99
C THR A 359 -8.21 -21.43 10.57
N VAL A 360 -8.95 -22.42 10.08
CA VAL A 360 -10.30 -22.74 10.50
C VAL A 360 -10.38 -24.19 10.96
N TYR A 361 -11.21 -24.46 11.96
CA TYR A 361 -11.48 -25.83 12.39
C TYR A 361 -12.60 -26.44 11.55
N VAL A 362 -12.28 -27.46 10.76
CA VAL A 362 -13.21 -28.24 9.92
C VAL A 362 -13.30 -29.64 10.53
N SER A 363 -14.49 -30.05 10.98
CA SER A 363 -14.71 -31.32 11.70
C SER A 363 -13.76 -31.55 12.89
N GLY A 364 -13.28 -30.48 13.52
CA GLY A 364 -12.30 -30.52 14.63
C GLY A 364 -10.84 -30.41 14.19
N ILE A 365 -10.52 -30.67 12.93
CA ILE A 365 -9.16 -30.59 12.37
C ILE A 365 -8.83 -29.12 12.06
N ALA A 366 -7.63 -28.66 12.43
CA ALA A 366 -7.12 -27.35 12.06
C ALA A 366 -6.75 -27.34 10.56
N THR A 367 -7.33 -26.44 9.77
CA THR A 367 -7.12 -26.37 8.31
C THR A 367 -6.78 -24.94 7.88
N LYS A 368 -5.61 -24.76 7.26
CA LYS A 368 -5.22 -23.50 6.61
C LYS A 368 -6.21 -23.17 5.49
N GLY A 369 -6.58 -21.90 5.36
CA GLY A 369 -7.47 -21.43 4.32
C GLY A 369 -7.38 -19.91 4.13
N TYR A 370 -8.10 -19.41 3.13
CA TYR A 370 -7.88 -18.07 2.60
C TYR A 370 -9.15 -17.23 2.65
N ILE A 371 -9.00 -15.95 2.96
CA ILE A 371 -10.10 -14.98 3.06
C ILE A 371 -9.82 -13.86 2.07
N LYS A 372 -10.79 -13.54 1.22
CA LYS A 372 -10.70 -12.41 0.29
C LYS A 372 -10.73 -11.11 1.09
N LYS A 373 -9.76 -10.20 0.91
CA LYS A 373 -9.68 -8.98 1.74
C LYS A 373 -10.96 -8.14 1.69
N SER A 374 -11.53 -8.01 0.49
CA SER A 374 -12.79 -7.28 0.24
C SER A 374 -14.06 -7.92 0.82
N ASP A 375 -14.00 -9.11 1.43
CA ASP A 375 -15.06 -9.66 2.29
C ASP A 375 -14.94 -9.16 3.75
N MET A 376 -13.72 -8.88 4.21
CA MET A 376 -13.41 -8.33 5.55
C MET A 376 -13.49 -6.79 5.59
N GLU A 377 -13.20 -6.13 4.47
CA GLU A 377 -13.31 -4.69 4.31
C GLU A 377 -14.78 -4.28 4.11
N ALA A 378 -15.34 -3.59 5.09
CA ALA A 378 -16.72 -3.12 5.01
C ALA A 378 -16.88 -2.09 3.88
N LYS A 379 -17.78 -2.33 2.92
CA LYS A 379 -18.16 -1.35 1.90
C LYS A 379 -18.95 -0.19 2.53
N GLY A 380 -18.21 0.76 3.07
CA GLY A 380 -18.77 1.92 3.76
C GLY A 380 -19.54 2.85 2.84
N THR A 381 -20.54 3.54 3.39
CA THR A 381 -21.33 4.56 2.69
C THR A 381 -20.89 5.94 3.14
N THR A 382 -20.68 6.89 2.22
CA THR A 382 -20.39 8.28 2.57
C THR A 382 -21.60 8.96 3.22
N TYR A 383 -21.37 9.56 4.37
CA TYR A 383 -22.28 10.50 5.05
C TYR A 383 -21.53 11.82 5.32
N TYR A 384 -22.27 12.85 5.73
CA TYR A 384 -21.75 14.15 6.09
C TYR A 384 -22.25 14.56 7.48
N VAL A 385 -21.44 15.30 8.23
CA VAL A 385 -21.83 15.82 9.55
C VAL A 385 -22.85 16.96 9.40
N TYR A 386 -23.98 16.82 10.09
CA TYR A 386 -25.11 17.75 10.09
C TYR A 386 -25.57 18.07 11.53
N GLY A 387 -26.28 19.19 11.71
CA GLY A 387 -26.86 19.63 12.99
C GLY A 387 -25.86 20.18 14.01
N ALA A 388 -24.68 19.56 14.16
CA ALA A 388 -23.61 20.02 15.04
C ALA A 388 -22.51 20.77 14.28
N SER A 389 -21.95 21.82 14.89
CA SER A 389 -20.77 22.53 14.37
C SER A 389 -19.51 21.65 14.42
N SER A 390 -19.40 20.80 15.45
CA SER A 390 -18.39 19.75 15.61
C SER A 390 -19.02 18.52 16.26
N LEU A 391 -18.71 17.34 15.75
CA LEU A 391 -19.20 16.03 16.17
C LEU A 391 -18.03 15.19 16.68
N ASN A 392 -18.06 14.82 17.95
CA ASN A 392 -17.02 13.99 18.56
C ASN A 392 -17.13 12.54 18.08
N ILE A 393 -16.00 11.98 17.68
CA ILE A 393 -15.80 10.58 17.28
C ILE A 393 -15.16 9.86 18.46
N ARG A 394 -15.73 8.73 18.89
CA ARG A 394 -15.37 8.05 20.15
C ARG A 394 -14.85 6.63 19.94
N GLU A 395 -14.16 6.07 20.93
CA GLU A 395 -13.65 4.69 20.85
C GLU A 395 -14.77 3.64 20.79
N GLY A 396 -15.95 3.95 21.34
CA GLY A 396 -17.10 3.03 21.40
C GLY A 396 -18.45 3.71 21.25
N ALA A 397 -19.48 2.88 21.05
CA ALA A 397 -20.87 3.25 20.78
C ALA A 397 -21.61 3.83 22.01
N GLY A 398 -21.13 4.96 22.55
CA GLY A 398 -21.71 5.62 23.72
C GLY A 398 -20.98 6.92 24.11
N THR A 399 -21.65 7.81 24.83
CA THR A 399 -21.05 9.07 25.33
C THR A 399 -20.03 8.87 26.45
N ASN A 400 -19.97 7.67 27.02
CA ASN A 400 -19.06 7.24 28.09
C ASN A 400 -17.70 6.73 27.62
N TYR A 401 -17.47 6.65 26.29
CA TYR A 401 -16.18 6.28 25.70
C TYR A 401 -15.36 7.53 25.39
N ASP A 402 -14.04 7.43 25.44
CA ASP A 402 -13.14 8.55 25.16
C ASP A 402 -13.21 9.03 23.70
N ILE A 403 -12.75 10.26 23.49
CA ILE A 403 -12.88 10.98 22.21
C ILE A 403 -11.57 10.83 21.43
N VAL A 404 -11.62 10.15 20.29
CA VAL A 404 -10.49 9.93 19.39
C VAL A 404 -10.21 11.17 18.54
N THR A 405 -11.27 11.83 18.05
CA THR A 405 -11.18 13.05 17.24
C THR A 405 -12.54 13.77 17.18
N ALA A 406 -12.63 14.89 16.45
CA ALA A 406 -13.91 15.56 16.17
C ALA A 406 -13.98 16.09 14.73
N VAL A 407 -15.15 15.96 14.11
CA VAL A 407 -15.41 16.27 12.69
C VAL A 407 -16.41 17.41 12.57
N ARG A 408 -16.17 18.41 11.70
CA ARG A 408 -17.00 19.61 11.58
C ARG A 408 -18.22 19.41 10.67
N LYS A 409 -19.27 20.23 10.89
CA LYS A 409 -20.41 20.42 9.96
C LYS A 409 -19.93 20.43 8.51
N GLY A 410 -20.59 19.67 7.63
CA GLY A 410 -20.27 19.63 6.20
C GLY A 410 -19.15 18.66 5.79
N GLN A 411 -18.27 18.23 6.71
CA GLN A 411 -17.23 17.24 6.37
C GLN A 411 -17.82 15.85 6.16
N ALA A 412 -17.19 15.09 5.25
CA ALA A 412 -17.56 13.71 4.94
C ALA A 412 -16.96 12.70 5.94
N VAL A 413 -17.68 11.62 6.18
CA VAL A 413 -17.25 10.42 6.90
C VAL A 413 -17.76 9.16 6.20
N THR A 414 -17.02 8.07 6.27
CA THR A 414 -17.40 6.77 5.71
C THR A 414 -18.05 5.91 6.80
N LEU A 415 -19.34 5.62 6.72
CA LEU A 415 -20.08 4.79 7.68
C LEU A 415 -20.01 3.31 7.28
N PHE A 416 -19.47 2.46 8.17
CA PHE A 416 -19.29 1.02 7.92
C PHE A 416 -20.35 0.13 8.56
N GLU A 417 -20.72 0.40 9.81
CA GLU A 417 -21.65 -0.43 10.60
C GLU A 417 -22.43 0.43 11.60
N THR A 418 -23.49 -0.14 12.20
CA THR A 418 -24.34 0.55 13.19
C THR A 418 -24.64 -0.32 14.41
N LYS A 419 -24.75 0.31 15.57
CA LYS A 419 -25.05 -0.31 16.87
C LYS A 419 -26.03 0.59 17.62
N GLY A 420 -27.33 0.34 17.42
CA GLY A 420 -28.38 1.25 17.87
C GLY A 420 -28.24 2.62 17.20
N ASN A 421 -28.26 3.70 18.00
CA ASN A 421 -28.17 5.07 17.50
C ASN A 421 -26.73 5.53 17.15
N TRP A 422 -25.74 4.63 17.20
CA TRP A 422 -24.34 4.91 16.86
C TRP A 422 -23.91 4.18 15.59
N GLY A 423 -23.00 4.79 14.85
CA GLY A 423 -22.34 4.19 13.69
C GLY A 423 -20.83 4.23 13.82
N ARG A 424 -20.13 3.15 13.44
CA ARG A 424 -18.67 3.18 13.29
C ARG A 424 -18.35 3.82 11.94
N ILE A 425 -17.64 4.93 12.01
CA ILE A 425 -17.22 5.72 10.86
C ILE A 425 -15.70 5.74 10.72
N GLU A 426 -15.27 6.26 9.59
CA GLU A 426 -13.91 6.74 9.32
C GLU A 426 -13.97 8.19 8.83
N THR A 427 -13.02 9.02 9.28
CA THR A 427 -12.86 10.40 8.79
C THR A 427 -12.15 10.43 7.44
N SER A 428 -12.20 11.56 6.74
CA SER A 428 -11.36 11.83 5.56
C SER A 428 -9.84 11.89 5.85
N SER A 429 -9.40 11.48 7.04
CA SER A 429 -8.00 11.37 7.47
C SER A 429 -7.67 9.99 8.04
N GLY A 430 -8.46 8.96 7.73
CA GLY A 430 -8.23 7.58 8.16
C GLY A 430 -8.46 7.29 9.66
N ILE A 431 -9.03 8.25 10.42
CA ILE A 431 -9.30 8.03 11.85
C ILE A 431 -10.64 7.32 11.98
N THR A 432 -10.63 6.12 12.55
CA THR A 432 -11.85 5.34 12.80
C THR A 432 -12.41 5.57 14.20
N GLY A 433 -13.73 5.36 14.37
CA GLY A 433 -14.40 5.42 15.67
C GLY A 433 -15.91 5.57 15.53
N TRP A 434 -16.61 5.81 16.63
CA TRP A 434 -18.07 5.83 16.71
C TRP A 434 -18.64 7.24 16.78
N ALA A 435 -19.68 7.50 15.98
CA ALA A 435 -20.44 8.75 15.94
C ALA A 435 -21.93 8.49 16.15
N SER A 436 -22.66 9.44 16.74
CA SER A 436 -24.12 9.34 16.85
C SER A 436 -24.78 9.62 15.49
N LEU A 437 -25.60 8.69 15.02
CA LEU A 437 -26.25 8.72 13.70
C LEU A 437 -27.17 9.94 13.52
N SER A 438 -27.66 10.52 14.62
CA SER A 438 -28.46 11.76 14.65
C SER A 438 -27.77 12.97 14.02
N TYR A 439 -26.45 12.94 13.87
CA TYR A 439 -25.64 14.01 13.28
C TYR A 439 -25.06 13.64 11.91
N LEU A 440 -25.52 12.56 11.28
CA LEU A 440 -25.04 12.10 9.97
C LEU A 440 -26.17 12.14 8.92
N THR A 441 -25.88 12.66 7.74
CA THR A 441 -26.81 12.69 6.59
C THR A 441 -26.14 12.23 5.30
N LYS A 442 -26.90 11.70 4.34
CA LYS A 442 -26.37 11.32 3.01
C LYS A 442 -26.18 12.51 2.06
N THR A 443 -26.77 13.66 2.37
CA THR A 443 -26.73 14.86 1.51
C THR A 443 -25.81 15.90 2.13
N LYS A 444 -24.74 16.29 1.42
CA LYS A 444 -23.80 17.33 1.89
C LYS A 444 -24.56 18.61 2.31
N PRO A 445 -24.49 19.05 3.57
CA PRO A 445 -25.05 20.32 3.99
C PRO A 445 -24.33 21.48 3.30
N SER A 446 -25.08 22.47 2.80
CA SER A 446 -24.50 23.73 2.30
C SER A 446 -23.77 24.44 3.44
N GLN A 447 -22.52 24.81 3.23
CA GLN A 447 -21.68 25.50 4.22
C GLN A 447 -21.39 26.92 3.75
N GLY A 448 -21.91 27.91 4.49
CA GLY A 448 -21.79 29.33 4.17
C GLY A 448 -22.07 29.66 2.70
N LEU A 449 -21.01 30.12 2.03
CA LEU A 449 -21.03 30.64 0.66
C LEU A 449 -20.84 29.60 -0.45
N GLU A 450 -20.56 28.33 -0.12
CA GLU A 450 -20.37 27.29 -1.13
C GLU A 450 -21.65 27.11 -1.97
N ASP A 451 -21.48 27.04 -3.30
CA ASP A 451 -22.54 26.96 -4.32
C ASP A 451 -23.54 28.13 -4.40
N ARG A 452 -23.52 29.09 -3.46
CA ARG A 452 -24.44 30.24 -3.42
C ARG A 452 -24.29 31.14 -4.64
N VAL A 453 -25.40 31.53 -5.26
CA VAL A 453 -25.37 32.47 -6.39
C VAL A 453 -25.45 33.90 -5.86
N ILE A 454 -24.32 34.61 -5.82
CA ILE A 454 -24.26 36.00 -5.35
C ILE A 454 -24.17 36.93 -6.56
N VAL A 455 -25.13 37.85 -6.68
CA VAL A 455 -25.10 38.89 -7.71
C VAL A 455 -24.53 40.17 -7.12
N ILE A 456 -23.40 40.62 -7.66
CA ILE A 456 -22.79 41.91 -7.33
C ILE A 456 -23.20 42.92 -8.39
N ASP A 457 -23.77 44.04 -7.96
CA ASP A 457 -24.14 45.15 -8.81
C ASP A 457 -23.19 46.34 -8.59
N ALA A 458 -22.33 46.62 -9.57
CA ALA A 458 -21.47 47.80 -9.54
C ALA A 458 -22.28 49.02 -10.02
N GLY A 459 -22.63 49.93 -9.10
CA GLY A 459 -23.44 51.12 -9.38
C GLY A 459 -22.95 51.94 -10.57
N HIS A 460 -23.86 52.66 -11.24
CA HIS A 460 -23.54 53.51 -12.41
C HIS A 460 -22.85 52.76 -13.57
N GLY A 461 -22.20 53.45 -14.49
CA GLY A 461 -21.44 52.87 -15.62
C GLY A 461 -21.70 53.56 -16.97
N GLY A 462 -20.69 53.59 -17.83
CA GLY A 462 -20.72 54.18 -19.16
C GLY A 462 -21.08 55.66 -19.13
N LYS A 463 -22.23 56.01 -19.71
CA LYS A 463 -22.80 57.38 -19.75
C LYS A 463 -23.31 57.89 -18.41
N ASP A 464 -23.52 57.01 -17.44
CA ASP A 464 -23.83 57.38 -16.06
C ASP A 464 -22.54 57.30 -15.23
N PRO A 465 -21.97 58.43 -14.80
CA PRO A 465 -20.67 58.45 -14.15
C PRO A 465 -20.77 58.39 -12.61
N GLY A 466 -21.98 58.46 -12.06
CA GLY A 466 -22.24 58.61 -10.62
C GLY A 466 -21.64 59.88 -10.02
N ALA A 467 -21.54 59.92 -8.70
CA ALA A 467 -21.04 61.07 -7.96
C ALA A 467 -19.57 61.39 -8.30
N TYR A 468 -19.29 62.69 -8.43
CA TYR A 468 -17.97 63.26 -8.78
C TYR A 468 -17.30 62.68 -10.02
N TYR A 469 -18.08 62.09 -10.93
CA TYR A 469 -17.64 61.39 -12.15
C TYR A 469 -16.72 60.17 -11.94
N ILE A 470 -16.46 59.78 -10.69
CA ILE A 470 -15.52 58.71 -10.32
C ILE A 470 -16.19 57.49 -9.68
N GLU A 471 -17.42 57.64 -9.16
CA GLU A 471 -18.14 56.56 -8.47
C GLU A 471 -18.25 55.29 -9.32
N LYS A 472 -18.55 55.43 -10.63
CA LYS A 472 -18.62 54.28 -11.56
C LYS A 472 -17.32 53.46 -11.67
N ASN A 473 -16.17 54.05 -11.32
CA ASN A 473 -14.88 53.36 -11.32
C ASN A 473 -14.61 52.69 -9.97
N LEU A 474 -14.84 53.41 -8.87
CA LEU A 474 -14.63 52.92 -7.49
C LEU A 474 -15.55 51.72 -7.17
N THR A 475 -16.81 51.80 -7.61
CA THR A 475 -17.79 50.70 -7.49
C THR A 475 -17.36 49.46 -8.28
N LEU A 476 -16.83 49.63 -9.50
CA LEU A 476 -16.37 48.52 -10.33
C LEU A 476 -15.09 47.87 -9.76
N GLN A 477 -14.15 48.66 -9.26
CA GLN A 477 -12.92 48.16 -8.62
C GLN A 477 -13.26 47.32 -7.37
N THR A 478 -14.10 47.86 -6.47
CA THR A 478 -14.55 47.16 -5.27
C THR A 478 -15.35 45.90 -5.60
N ALA A 479 -16.24 45.96 -6.60
CA ALA A 479 -17.03 44.80 -7.05
C ALA A 479 -16.14 43.67 -7.60
N LYS A 480 -15.04 43.99 -8.31
CA LYS A 480 -14.06 42.99 -8.77
C LYS A 480 -13.30 42.34 -7.62
N GLN A 481 -12.86 43.11 -6.63
CA GLN A 481 -12.22 42.56 -5.43
C GLN A 481 -13.17 41.66 -4.63
N LEU A 482 -14.43 42.07 -4.47
CA LEU A 482 -15.47 41.26 -3.84
C LEU A 482 -15.75 39.96 -4.64
N GLN A 483 -15.77 40.03 -5.97
CA GLN A 483 -15.91 38.84 -6.82
C GLN A 483 -14.78 37.84 -6.56
N THR A 484 -13.53 38.29 -6.47
CA THR A 484 -12.39 37.40 -6.21
C THR A 484 -12.50 36.71 -4.84
N LEU A 485 -12.89 37.45 -3.79
CA LEU A 485 -13.08 36.90 -2.45
C LEU A 485 -14.22 35.86 -2.41
N LEU A 486 -15.38 36.20 -2.97
CA LEU A 486 -16.54 35.31 -2.98
C LEU A 486 -16.33 34.05 -3.84
N LYS A 487 -15.67 34.18 -5.00
CA LYS A 487 -15.26 33.00 -5.81
C LYS A 487 -14.30 32.09 -5.05
N LYS A 488 -13.34 32.66 -4.30
CA LYS A 488 -12.43 31.89 -3.44
C LYS A 488 -13.15 31.19 -2.27
N ALA A 489 -14.28 31.73 -1.83
CA ALA A 489 -15.17 31.11 -0.84
C ALA A 489 -16.21 30.13 -1.44
N GLY A 490 -16.07 29.72 -2.72
CA GLY A 490 -16.94 28.74 -3.37
C GLY A 490 -18.27 29.28 -3.92
N ALA A 491 -18.50 30.60 -3.89
CA ALA A 491 -19.73 31.20 -4.39
C ALA A 491 -19.74 31.36 -5.92
N LYS A 492 -20.90 31.15 -6.52
CA LYS A 492 -21.19 31.39 -7.95
C LYS A 492 -21.47 32.87 -8.18
N VAL A 493 -20.39 33.66 -8.30
CA VAL A 493 -20.49 35.11 -8.42
C VAL A 493 -20.84 35.57 -9.84
N VAL A 494 -21.96 36.28 -9.96
CA VAL A 494 -22.39 36.97 -11.18
C VAL A 494 -22.26 38.49 -10.96
N MET A 495 -21.75 39.21 -11.96
CA MET A 495 -21.66 40.68 -11.94
C MET A 495 -22.75 41.26 -12.85
N THR A 496 -23.37 42.37 -12.48
CA THR A 496 -24.23 43.11 -13.45
C THR A 496 -23.38 43.67 -14.59
N ARG A 497 -22.20 44.23 -14.29
CA ARG A 497 -21.19 44.67 -15.27
C ARG A 497 -19.77 44.33 -14.82
N SER A 498 -18.92 43.91 -15.75
CA SER A 498 -17.48 43.67 -15.54
C SER A 498 -16.58 44.79 -16.11
N THR A 499 -17.19 45.72 -16.85
CA THR A 499 -16.59 46.80 -17.63
C THR A 499 -17.26 48.15 -17.31
N ASP A 500 -16.76 49.24 -17.91
CA ASP A 500 -17.42 50.53 -17.85
C ASP A 500 -18.62 50.61 -18.81
N THR A 501 -19.68 49.90 -18.48
CA THR A 501 -20.88 49.74 -19.34
C THR A 501 -22.11 50.23 -18.61
N TYR A 502 -22.95 51.03 -19.29
CA TYR A 502 -24.21 51.53 -18.75
C TYR A 502 -25.26 50.43 -18.69
N LEU A 503 -25.93 50.31 -17.54
CA LEU A 503 -27.11 49.45 -17.35
C LEU A 503 -28.21 50.22 -16.63
N THR A 504 -29.44 50.10 -17.15
CA THR A 504 -30.65 50.58 -16.49
C THR A 504 -30.92 49.80 -15.20
N LEU A 505 -31.68 50.39 -14.28
CA LEU A 505 -32.01 49.77 -13.00
C LEU A 505 -32.77 48.43 -13.19
N ALA A 506 -33.66 48.35 -14.19
CA ALA A 506 -34.40 47.14 -14.53
C ALA A 506 -33.49 46.01 -15.07
N GLN A 507 -32.46 46.34 -15.86
CA GLN A 507 -31.48 45.34 -16.33
C GLN A 507 -30.67 44.74 -15.18
N ARG A 508 -30.31 45.53 -14.16
CA ARG A 508 -29.60 45.03 -12.96
C ARG A 508 -30.45 44.04 -12.16
N VAL A 509 -31.75 44.33 -12.01
CA VAL A 509 -32.73 43.41 -11.40
C VAL A 509 -32.92 42.15 -12.26
N ALA A 510 -32.98 42.28 -13.58
CA ALA A 510 -33.10 41.13 -14.49
C ALA A 510 -31.90 40.17 -14.37
N VAL A 511 -30.67 40.67 -14.18
CA VAL A 511 -29.51 39.82 -13.88
C VAL A 511 -29.73 39.00 -12.60
N SER A 512 -30.30 39.60 -11.55
CA SER A 512 -30.65 38.90 -10.30
C SER A 512 -31.65 37.76 -10.53
N HIS A 513 -32.75 38.06 -11.22
CA HIS A 513 -33.82 37.10 -11.48
C HIS A 513 -33.38 35.96 -12.40
N ASN A 514 -32.72 36.28 -13.51
CA ASN A 514 -32.32 35.29 -14.53
C ASN A 514 -31.30 34.29 -13.98
N ASN A 515 -30.41 34.72 -13.08
CA ASN A 515 -29.42 33.85 -12.43
C ASN A 515 -29.95 33.19 -11.14
N LYS A 516 -31.22 33.41 -10.76
CA LYS A 516 -31.87 32.83 -9.57
C LYS A 516 -31.17 33.14 -8.23
N ALA A 517 -30.49 34.29 -8.14
CA ALA A 517 -29.56 34.67 -7.06
C ALA A 517 -30.01 34.35 -5.63
N ASP A 518 -29.13 33.91 -4.75
CA ASP A 518 -29.40 33.74 -3.31
C ASP A 518 -29.34 35.07 -2.55
N ALA A 519 -28.48 35.99 -2.99
CA ALA A 519 -28.44 37.38 -2.52
C ALA A 519 -27.97 38.34 -3.64
N PHE A 520 -28.40 39.59 -3.53
CA PHE A 520 -28.05 40.70 -4.42
C PHE A 520 -27.40 41.83 -3.61
N VAL A 521 -26.23 42.31 -4.04
CA VAL A 521 -25.47 43.36 -3.34
C VAL A 521 -25.07 44.44 -4.34
N SER A 522 -25.74 45.59 -4.27
CA SER A 522 -25.37 46.79 -5.02
C SER A 522 -24.35 47.64 -4.25
N LEU A 523 -23.33 48.13 -4.94
CA LEU A 523 -22.22 48.89 -4.36
C LEU A 523 -22.22 50.32 -4.91
N HIS A 524 -22.19 51.30 -4.01
CA HIS A 524 -22.25 52.74 -4.29
C HIS A 524 -21.31 53.55 -3.37
N TYR A 525 -21.07 54.81 -3.73
CA TYR A 525 -20.31 55.78 -2.93
C TYR A 525 -21.02 57.14 -2.85
N ASN A 526 -21.79 57.27 -1.77
CA ASN A 526 -22.70 58.35 -1.40
C ASN A 526 -22.19 59.78 -1.67
N SER A 527 -23.14 60.70 -1.82
CA SER A 527 -22.88 62.12 -1.99
C SER A 527 -23.98 62.96 -1.34
N SER A 528 -23.59 64.09 -0.76
CA SER A 528 -24.51 65.03 -0.11
C SER A 528 -24.14 66.47 -0.44
N SER A 529 -25.15 67.35 -0.45
CA SER A 529 -24.95 68.81 -0.46
C SER A 529 -24.14 69.30 0.75
N SER A 530 -24.10 68.54 1.85
CA SER A 530 -23.14 68.77 2.94
C SER A 530 -21.84 68.03 2.68
N SER A 531 -20.74 68.76 2.57
CA SER A 531 -19.37 68.22 2.54
C SER A 531 -18.92 67.62 3.88
N SER A 532 -19.68 67.83 4.97
CA SER A 532 -19.42 67.22 6.29
C SER A 532 -20.09 65.84 6.48
N ALA A 533 -21.01 65.46 5.57
CA ALA A 533 -21.62 64.13 5.58
C ALA A 533 -20.56 63.05 5.35
N LYS A 534 -20.56 62.01 6.20
CA LYS A 534 -19.53 60.98 6.23
C LYS A 534 -20.05 59.67 6.81
N GLY A 535 -19.39 58.56 6.53
CA GLY A 535 -19.64 57.22 7.07
C GLY A 535 -20.33 56.26 6.10
N ILE A 536 -20.48 55.00 6.54
CA ILE A 536 -21.08 53.89 5.77
C ILE A 536 -22.54 53.70 6.19
N GLU A 537 -23.44 53.49 5.23
CA GLU A 537 -24.83 53.03 5.44
C GLU A 537 -25.18 51.89 4.49
N THR A 538 -26.07 50.99 4.93
CA THR A 538 -26.59 49.89 4.10
C THR A 538 -28.11 49.97 4.05
N PHE A 539 -28.66 49.94 2.83
CA PHE A 539 -30.07 50.04 2.54
C PHE A 539 -30.69 48.69 2.19
N TYR A 540 -31.94 48.49 2.61
CA TYR A 540 -32.82 47.36 2.28
C TYR A 540 -34.23 47.88 1.98
N TRP A 541 -35.11 47.09 1.37
CA TRP A 541 -36.49 47.53 1.07
C TRP A 541 -37.51 47.15 2.16
N ALA A 542 -37.25 46.06 2.90
CA ALA A 542 -38.09 45.46 3.94
C ALA A 542 -39.31 44.66 3.42
N THR A 543 -39.14 43.84 2.37
CA THR A 543 -40.17 42.83 2.02
C THR A 543 -40.17 41.63 2.97
N ASN A 544 -39.03 41.35 3.59
CA ASN A 544 -38.81 40.17 4.41
C ASN A 544 -37.72 40.46 5.47
N VAL A 545 -37.78 39.80 6.63
CA VAL A 545 -36.81 39.94 7.73
C VAL A 545 -35.37 39.59 7.32
N ASN A 546 -35.22 38.73 6.31
CA ASN A 546 -33.92 38.29 5.81
C ASN A 546 -33.09 39.43 5.18
N GLU A 547 -33.73 40.38 4.48
CA GLU A 547 -33.02 41.53 3.87
C GLU A 547 -32.34 42.41 4.94
N LYS A 548 -33.05 42.65 6.04
CA LYS A 548 -32.57 43.43 7.18
C LYS A 548 -31.39 42.73 7.87
N THR A 549 -31.50 41.41 8.03
CA THR A 549 -30.44 40.58 8.65
C THR A 549 -29.16 40.59 7.81
N LEU A 550 -29.28 40.42 6.49
CA LEU A 550 -28.18 40.57 5.53
C LEU A 550 -27.53 41.96 5.62
N ALA A 551 -28.35 43.02 5.60
CA ALA A 551 -27.87 44.40 5.75
C ALA A 551 -27.12 44.60 7.07
N GLN A 552 -27.59 44.03 8.17
CA GLN A 552 -26.95 44.17 9.49
C GLN A 552 -25.58 43.49 9.57
N TYR A 553 -25.44 42.26 9.04
CA TYR A 553 -24.15 41.57 9.02
C TYR A 553 -23.12 42.28 8.11
N VAL A 554 -23.55 42.72 6.92
CA VAL A 554 -22.68 43.47 5.99
C VAL A 554 -22.28 44.82 6.60
N GLN A 555 -23.23 45.63 7.10
CA GLN A 555 -22.94 46.91 7.75
C GLN A 555 -21.92 46.75 8.90
N ALA A 556 -22.09 45.73 9.75
CA ALA A 556 -21.22 45.50 10.90
C ALA A 556 -19.78 45.14 10.50
N GLU A 557 -19.58 44.22 9.55
CA GLU A 557 -18.23 43.85 9.11
C GLU A 557 -17.59 44.93 8.23
N VAL A 558 -18.32 45.61 7.32
CA VAL A 558 -17.73 46.70 6.51
C VAL A 558 -17.24 47.85 7.39
N VAL A 559 -18.02 48.30 8.38
CA VAL A 559 -17.56 49.29 9.37
C VAL A 559 -16.30 48.82 10.10
N LYS A 560 -16.29 47.56 10.55
CA LYS A 560 -15.16 46.95 11.29
C LYS A 560 -13.87 46.81 10.46
N GLN A 561 -13.96 46.46 9.17
CA GLN A 561 -12.77 46.35 8.31
C GLN A 561 -12.25 47.72 7.84
N THR A 562 -13.13 48.71 7.67
CA THR A 562 -12.79 50.03 7.06
C THR A 562 -12.46 51.13 8.07
N GLY A 563 -13.04 51.08 9.27
CA GLY A 563 -12.94 52.13 10.28
C GLY A 563 -13.54 53.49 9.84
N LEU A 564 -14.63 53.50 9.06
CA LEU A 564 -15.46 54.70 8.88
C LEU A 564 -16.60 54.76 9.89
N SER A 565 -17.23 55.94 10.01
CA SER A 565 -18.36 56.15 10.92
C SER A 565 -19.56 55.26 10.54
N ASN A 566 -20.12 54.56 11.52
CA ASN A 566 -21.30 53.71 11.32
C ASN A 566 -22.57 54.58 11.27
N ARG A 567 -23.26 54.63 10.12
CA ARG A 567 -24.53 55.36 9.96
C ARG A 567 -25.77 54.45 10.11
N GLY A 568 -25.55 53.15 10.37
CA GLY A 568 -26.58 52.12 10.57
C GLY A 568 -27.13 51.54 9.26
N VAL A 569 -28.12 50.65 9.42
CA VAL A 569 -28.96 50.16 8.32
C VAL A 569 -30.28 50.91 8.29
N ARG A 570 -30.82 51.21 7.10
CA ARG A 570 -32.11 51.90 6.96
C ARG A 570 -32.89 51.41 5.74
N THR A 571 -34.21 51.60 5.73
CA THR A 571 -35.04 51.32 4.56
C THR A 571 -34.80 52.35 3.45
N GLY A 572 -34.72 51.92 2.19
CA GLY A 572 -34.48 52.80 1.04
C GLY A 572 -35.30 52.41 -0.19
N ASN A 573 -35.95 53.38 -0.84
CA ASN A 573 -36.86 53.14 -1.97
C ASN A 573 -36.11 53.01 -3.33
N PHE A 574 -35.00 52.26 -3.34
CA PHE A 574 -34.16 52.08 -4.53
C PHE A 574 -34.65 50.90 -5.38
N HIS A 575 -34.82 51.11 -6.68
CA HIS A 575 -35.39 50.11 -7.61
C HIS A 575 -34.64 48.76 -7.58
N VAL A 576 -33.30 48.77 -7.50
CA VAL A 576 -32.49 47.54 -7.56
C VAL A 576 -32.64 46.61 -6.35
N ILE A 577 -33.11 47.14 -5.21
CA ILE A 577 -33.46 46.33 -4.03
C ILE A 577 -34.98 46.14 -3.89
N ARG A 578 -35.80 47.11 -4.33
CA ARG A 578 -37.27 47.04 -4.26
C ARG A 578 -37.86 45.99 -5.19
N GLU A 579 -37.42 45.96 -6.45
CA GLU A 579 -37.98 45.04 -7.46
C GLU A 579 -37.31 43.64 -7.42
N ASN A 580 -36.42 43.41 -6.45
CA ASN A 580 -35.67 42.16 -6.33
C ASN A 580 -36.47 41.13 -5.55
N LYS A 581 -36.58 39.90 -6.09
CA LYS A 581 -37.34 38.79 -5.47
C LYS A 581 -36.54 37.95 -4.47
N LYS A 582 -35.37 38.45 -4.07
CA LYS A 582 -34.33 37.75 -3.30
C LYS A 582 -33.65 38.75 -2.36
N PRO A 583 -33.05 38.32 -1.23
CA PRO A 583 -32.39 39.19 -0.26
C PRO A 583 -31.45 40.20 -0.93
N ALA A 584 -31.83 41.48 -0.91
CA ALA A 584 -31.18 42.52 -1.68
C ALA A 584 -30.81 43.73 -0.82
N ILE A 585 -29.56 44.18 -0.96
CA ILE A 585 -29.02 45.34 -0.24
C ILE A 585 -28.28 46.29 -1.21
N LEU A 586 -28.23 47.57 -0.81
CA LEU A 586 -27.38 48.59 -1.44
C LEU A 586 -26.45 49.16 -0.37
N VAL A 587 -25.14 49.08 -0.59
CA VAL A 587 -24.10 49.46 0.36
C VAL A 587 -23.44 50.75 -0.07
N GLU A 588 -23.55 51.79 0.77
CA GLU A 588 -22.89 53.08 0.58
C GLU A 588 -21.55 53.10 1.30
N LEU A 589 -20.47 53.01 0.53
CA LEU A 589 -19.13 52.70 1.04
C LEU A 589 -18.31 53.91 1.52
N GLY A 590 -18.96 55.06 1.75
CA GLY A 590 -18.35 56.33 2.20
C GLY A 590 -18.68 57.50 1.26
N PHE A 591 -18.55 58.73 1.76
CA PHE A 591 -19.03 59.92 1.04
C PHE A 591 -17.99 60.55 0.12
N LEU A 592 -18.28 60.63 -1.18
CA LEU A 592 -17.45 61.35 -2.15
C LEU A 592 -17.56 62.88 -2.03
N SER A 593 -18.64 63.40 -1.42
CA SER A 593 -18.75 64.85 -1.13
C SER A 593 -17.82 65.33 -0.03
N ASN A 594 -17.38 64.42 0.86
CA ASN A 594 -16.40 64.70 1.89
C ASN A 594 -14.98 64.44 1.38
N THR A 595 -14.11 65.46 1.34
CA THR A 595 -12.75 65.31 0.80
C THR A 595 -11.90 64.28 1.56
N THR A 596 -12.07 64.16 2.89
CA THR A 596 -11.31 63.19 3.70
C THR A 596 -11.73 61.76 3.39
N GLU A 597 -13.04 61.48 3.29
CA GLU A 597 -13.52 60.16 2.88
C GLU A 597 -13.22 59.88 1.41
N ARG A 598 -13.49 60.81 0.47
CA ARG A 598 -13.12 60.69 -0.95
C ARG A 598 -11.66 60.27 -1.14
N ASN A 599 -10.72 60.92 -0.46
CA ASN A 599 -9.29 60.59 -0.56
C ASN A 599 -9.00 59.19 0.00
N LYS A 600 -9.65 58.77 1.08
CA LYS A 600 -9.51 57.43 1.67
C LYS A 600 -10.14 56.34 0.79
N VAL A 601 -11.37 56.54 0.30
CA VAL A 601 -12.12 55.53 -0.47
C VAL A 601 -11.62 55.35 -1.90
N SER A 602 -10.89 56.33 -2.43
CA SER A 602 -10.18 56.22 -3.72
C SER A 602 -8.93 55.34 -3.65
N THR A 603 -8.54 54.84 -2.46
CA THR A 603 -7.41 53.91 -2.33
C THR A 603 -7.85 52.45 -2.50
N GLU A 604 -7.05 51.68 -3.25
CA GLU A 604 -7.30 50.24 -3.45
C GLU A 604 -7.37 49.48 -2.10
N ALA A 605 -6.52 49.84 -1.14
CA ALA A 605 -6.51 49.26 0.20
C ALA A 605 -7.82 49.49 0.98
N TYR A 606 -8.54 50.59 0.71
CA TYR A 606 -9.87 50.82 1.28
C TYR A 606 -10.95 49.98 0.60
N GLN A 607 -10.92 49.91 -0.73
CA GLN A 607 -11.82 49.10 -1.53
C GLN A 607 -11.70 47.62 -1.13
N TYR A 608 -10.47 47.13 -0.93
CA TYR A 608 -10.23 45.76 -0.50
C TYR A 608 -10.78 45.49 0.91
N LYS A 609 -10.57 46.42 1.86
CA LYS A 609 -11.18 46.33 3.20
C LYS A 609 -12.71 46.33 3.14
N SER A 610 -13.30 47.11 2.24
CA SER A 610 -14.75 47.12 1.99
C SER A 610 -15.24 45.78 1.46
N ALA A 611 -14.57 45.24 0.44
CA ALA A 611 -14.86 43.92 -0.13
C ALA A 611 -14.73 42.79 0.90
N VAL A 612 -13.68 42.78 1.74
CA VAL A 612 -13.52 41.82 2.85
C VAL A 612 -14.64 41.95 3.88
N GLY A 613 -15.13 43.16 4.15
CA GLY A 613 -16.27 43.39 5.03
C GLY A 613 -17.58 42.83 4.47
N ILE A 614 -17.84 43.05 3.18
CA ILE A 614 -19.05 42.52 2.51
C ILE A 614 -19.01 41.00 2.45
N TYR A 615 -17.85 40.40 2.09
CA TYR A 615 -17.64 38.95 2.11
C TYR A 615 -17.95 38.35 3.48
N LYS A 616 -17.36 38.86 4.56
CA LYS A 616 -17.62 38.35 5.93
C LYS A 616 -19.06 38.59 6.41
N GLY A 617 -19.73 39.62 5.90
CA GLY A 617 -21.14 39.87 6.16
C GLY A 617 -22.07 38.88 5.45
N LEU A 618 -21.73 38.50 4.22
CA LEU A 618 -22.42 37.47 3.45
C LEU A 618 -22.18 36.06 4.03
N GLU A 619 -20.95 35.74 4.42
CA GLU A 619 -20.55 34.48 5.05
C GLU A 619 -21.43 34.19 6.29
N LYS A 620 -21.47 35.14 7.24
CA LYS A 620 -22.31 35.10 8.45
C LYS A 620 -23.82 35.05 8.20
N TYR A 621 -24.28 35.38 7.00
CA TYR A 621 -25.69 35.35 6.63
C TYR A 621 -26.14 33.98 6.08
N PHE A 622 -25.19 33.12 5.65
CA PHE A 622 -25.50 31.82 5.06
C PHE A 622 -25.04 30.58 5.87
N ASP A 623 -24.35 30.79 7.00
CA ASP A 623 -23.86 29.73 7.92
C ASP A 623 -24.93 29.16 8.88
#